data_AF-A0A2Z6QFH6-F1
#
_entry.id   AF-A0A2Z6QFH6-F1
#
_cell.length_a   1.000
_cell.length_b   1.000
_cell.length_c   1.000
_cell.angle_alpha   90.00
_cell.angle_beta   90.00
_cell.angle_gamma   90.00
#
_symmetry.space_group_name_H-M   'P 1'
#
loop_
_entity.id
_entity.type
_entity.pdbx_description
1 polymer ?
#
loop_
_entity_poly.entity_id
_entity_poly.type
_entity_poly.pdbx_seq_one_letter_code
_entity_poly.pdbx_strand_id
1 'polypeptide(L)'
;MRKIYPPPFNKFVVFVFYGLLSIAVIVSAQGPYTDNDCNGLNKITSNNNRQVIGYVQPNIDPNTIQWELYDYINYIVDDFISNDPDKYSPMITALINAKNDNGKNVKVLLSIKNYDLQTWNDKPKGFYGNLANNIINFINTNNLDGVDIEYPGMRGIPCNYNNFNDAGFTGFIKNLKGKLKTVMLTVGGTPSEAIRGFVGQDGNIDLLNIETYHYSLYSNPTGQGYTNPNSPYWTFTQAYNYWISSGISNEKILMGIDFGNTFQFVSNEEIKYNQTVVYDITSYELPPEIKDQLIPINSLCNVQTLTTLYSWPWKSLSIYALDSPTNGLCNTKNGWTRKFDHPNSVPWLYRNYDVRTPFNFFYVSYEDFSSLYIKISSSTVGGISISDISYDDYNNTLINYIRGNQILPSPVDLPPKNPNSDNHKASNGIIAGAVLGGLLLIVVSCFVWYRRRYILSKNDAITKSTMRSHTTTKNIEMSCDSPRFAAPTTVIPVACGYVTAMFDFEGKEENDLSFKKGDKIEVLERGDGPNDWWVGRVNNTVGEFPGNYVKETG
;
A
#
# COMPACT_ATOMS: atom_id res chain seq x y z
N MET A 1 -75.93 11.06 -4.94
CA MET A 1 -74.93 10.64 -5.95
C MET A 1 -73.58 10.45 -5.24
N ARG A 2 -72.66 9.63 -5.77
CA ARG A 2 -71.49 9.12 -5.03
C ARG A 2 -70.48 10.23 -4.67
N LYS A 3 -69.91 10.17 -3.46
CA LYS A 3 -68.63 10.83 -3.14
C LYS A 3 -67.50 10.07 -3.85
N ILE A 4 -66.57 10.78 -4.48
CA ILE A 4 -65.32 10.22 -5.02
C ILE A 4 -64.18 11.08 -4.46
N TYR A 5 -63.21 10.43 -3.80
CA TYR A 5 -61.96 11.06 -3.38
C TYR A 5 -60.94 11.02 -4.54
N PRO A 6 -60.11 12.05 -4.75
CA PRO A 6 -58.94 11.93 -5.61
C PRO A 6 -57.91 10.99 -4.96
N PRO A 7 -57.15 10.21 -5.76
CA PRO A 7 -56.15 9.27 -5.24
C PRO A 7 -54.91 10.00 -4.67
N PRO A 8 -54.13 9.36 -3.77
CA PRO A 8 -53.01 9.99 -3.10
C PRO A 8 -51.83 10.24 -4.05
N PHE A 9 -51.17 11.39 -3.87
CA PHE A 9 -49.88 11.71 -4.50
C PHE A 9 -48.86 10.63 -4.11
N ASN A 10 -48.34 9.90 -5.11
CA ASN A 10 -47.49 8.75 -4.86
C ASN A 10 -46.04 9.18 -4.60
N LYS A 11 -45.39 8.60 -3.59
CA LYS A 11 -44.02 8.94 -3.11
C LYS A 11 -42.89 8.58 -4.10
N PHE A 12 -43.24 8.16 -5.30
CA PHE A 12 -42.35 7.60 -6.32
C PHE A 12 -41.43 8.65 -6.97
N VAL A 13 -41.92 9.88 -7.17
CA VAL A 13 -41.19 10.94 -7.89
C VAL A 13 -39.93 11.41 -7.13
N VAL A 14 -39.91 11.31 -5.80
CA VAL A 14 -38.73 11.63 -4.98
C VAL A 14 -37.67 10.52 -5.05
N PHE A 15 -38.07 9.26 -5.22
CA PHE A 15 -37.15 8.12 -5.31
C PHE A 15 -36.38 8.09 -6.64
N VAL A 16 -37.04 8.42 -7.75
CA VAL A 16 -36.43 8.37 -9.10
C VAL A 16 -35.28 9.37 -9.26
N PHE A 17 -35.37 10.55 -8.63
CA PHE A 17 -34.29 11.54 -8.66
C PHE A 17 -33.04 11.13 -7.88
N TYR A 18 -33.16 10.31 -6.82
CA TYR A 18 -32.01 9.76 -6.11
C TYR A 18 -31.44 8.52 -6.82
N GLY A 19 -32.28 7.64 -7.37
CA GLY A 19 -31.82 6.44 -8.08
C GLY A 19 -31.00 6.72 -9.35
N LEU A 20 -31.35 7.77 -10.10
CA LEU A 20 -30.64 8.11 -11.34
C LEU A 20 -29.27 8.78 -11.12
N LEU A 21 -29.03 9.43 -9.97
CA LEU A 21 -27.68 9.89 -9.62
C LEU A 21 -26.76 8.71 -9.24
N SER A 22 -27.30 7.65 -8.62
CA SER A 22 -26.50 6.48 -8.23
C SER A 22 -25.95 5.70 -9.43
N ILE A 23 -26.74 5.53 -10.49
CA ILE A 23 -26.35 4.74 -11.67
C ILE A 23 -25.29 5.49 -12.51
N ALA A 24 -25.36 6.82 -12.59
CA ALA A 24 -24.37 7.62 -13.30
C ALA A 24 -22.96 7.57 -12.68
N VAL A 25 -22.85 7.24 -11.39
CA VAL A 25 -21.57 7.09 -10.67
C VAL A 25 -20.95 5.69 -10.84
N ILE A 26 -21.77 4.66 -11.11
CA ILE A 26 -21.30 3.27 -11.21
C ILE A 26 -20.75 2.94 -12.61
N VAL A 27 -21.33 3.49 -13.68
CA VAL A 27 -21.01 3.10 -15.07
C VAL A 27 -19.73 3.76 -15.62
N SER A 28 -19.13 4.73 -14.93
CA SER A 28 -17.84 5.33 -15.35
C SER A 28 -16.59 4.58 -14.86
N ALA A 29 -16.75 3.48 -14.11
CA ALA A 29 -15.66 2.85 -13.35
C ALA A 29 -14.99 1.63 -14.02
N GLN A 30 -15.52 1.11 -15.14
CA GLN A 30 -15.04 -0.13 -15.78
C GLN A 30 -14.77 0.05 -17.29
N GLY A 31 -13.94 1.03 -17.62
CA GLY A 31 -13.18 0.96 -18.87
C GLY A 31 -12.12 -0.17 -18.81
N PRO A 32 -11.45 -0.51 -19.91
CA PRO A 32 -10.29 -1.39 -19.85
C PRO A 32 -9.26 -0.77 -18.89
N TYR A 33 -8.87 -1.51 -17.84
CA TYR A 33 -7.93 -1.04 -16.83
C TYR A 33 -6.65 -0.54 -17.50
N THR A 34 -6.48 0.77 -17.58
CA THR A 34 -5.22 1.39 -17.95
C THR A 34 -4.30 1.25 -16.74
N ASP A 35 -3.57 0.12 -16.67
CA ASP A 35 -2.74 -0.37 -15.56
C ASP A 35 -1.74 0.64 -14.95
N ASN A 36 -1.54 1.79 -15.59
CA ASN A 36 -0.66 2.87 -15.18
C ASN A 36 -1.45 4.01 -14.53
N ASP A 37 -2.24 3.72 -13.49
CA ASP A 37 -2.80 4.80 -12.68
C ASP A 37 -1.68 5.41 -11.80
N CYS A 38 -1.25 6.60 -12.21
CA CYS A 38 -0.08 7.32 -11.72
C CYS A 38 -0.47 8.61 -10.98
N ASN A 39 -1.62 8.58 -10.30
CA ASN A 39 -2.18 9.75 -9.61
C ASN A 39 -1.30 10.30 -8.47
N GLY A 40 -0.21 9.62 -8.09
CA GLY A 40 0.78 10.04 -7.10
C GLY A 40 1.54 11.36 -7.39
N LEU A 41 1.30 12.03 -8.53
CA LEU A 41 1.72 13.43 -8.72
C LEU A 41 0.74 14.45 -8.12
N ASN A 42 -0.48 14.05 -7.77
CA ASN A 42 -1.38 14.88 -6.99
C ASN A 42 -0.80 15.05 -5.59
N LYS A 43 -0.63 16.29 -5.14
CA LYS A 43 -0.21 16.54 -3.76
C LYS A 43 -1.33 16.17 -2.80
N ILE A 44 -0.97 15.52 -1.69
CA ILE A 44 -1.81 15.52 -0.49
C ILE A 44 -1.96 16.98 -0.06
N THR A 45 -3.17 17.52 -0.18
CA THR A 45 -3.47 18.85 0.36
C THR A 45 -3.31 18.80 1.87
N SER A 46 -2.36 19.56 2.41
CA SER A 46 -1.90 19.39 3.77
C SER A 46 -2.99 19.78 4.79
N ASN A 47 -3.64 18.78 5.39
CA ASN A 47 -4.32 18.98 6.66
C ASN A 47 -3.25 19.06 7.75
N ASN A 48 -2.70 20.26 7.95
CA ASN A 48 -1.54 20.55 8.82
C ASN A 48 -1.72 20.10 10.29
N ASN A 49 -2.91 19.68 10.69
CA ASN A 49 -3.22 19.20 12.03
C ASN A 49 -3.11 17.68 12.19
N ARG A 50 -2.84 16.92 11.12
CA ARG A 50 -2.64 15.46 11.23
C ARG A 50 -1.34 15.14 11.93
N GLN A 51 -1.42 14.36 13.01
CA GLN A 51 -0.24 13.84 13.70
C GLN A 51 0.45 12.77 12.85
N VAL A 52 1.79 12.74 12.86
CA VAL A 52 2.55 11.66 12.24
C VAL A 52 3.46 10.97 13.26
N ILE A 53 3.30 9.65 13.38
CA ILE A 53 3.96 8.79 14.36
C ILE A 53 4.92 7.88 13.60
N GLY A 54 6.21 7.91 13.96
CA GLY A 54 7.21 7.02 13.37
C GLY A 54 7.62 5.90 14.32
N TYR A 55 7.46 4.64 13.93
CA TYR A 55 8.02 3.51 14.67
C TYR A 55 9.49 3.28 14.34
N VAL A 56 10.28 2.93 15.35
CA VAL A 56 11.71 2.60 15.24
C VAL A 56 12.06 1.32 15.99
N GLN A 57 12.87 0.47 15.35
CA GLN A 57 13.45 -0.74 15.95
C GLN A 57 14.49 -0.44 17.05
N PRO A 58 14.75 -1.39 17.99
CA PRO A 58 15.77 -1.26 19.03
C PRO A 58 17.21 -0.95 18.58
N ASN A 59 17.53 -1.17 17.30
CA ASN A 59 18.85 -1.00 16.71
C ASN A 59 18.97 0.22 15.77
N ILE A 60 18.00 1.13 15.80
CA ILE A 60 18.03 2.39 15.03
C ILE A 60 19.28 3.22 15.39
N ASP A 61 19.87 3.91 14.42
CA ASP A 61 20.79 5.01 14.67
C ASP A 61 19.97 6.31 14.82
N PRO A 62 19.89 6.92 16.02
CA PRO A 62 19.08 8.12 16.23
C PRO A 62 19.45 9.31 15.34
N ASN A 63 20.66 9.33 14.77
CA ASN A 63 21.14 10.38 13.87
C ASN A 63 20.54 10.28 12.46
N THR A 64 19.94 9.15 12.08
CA THR A 64 19.30 9.00 10.76
C THR A 64 17.87 9.55 10.73
N ILE A 65 17.27 9.79 11.90
CA ILE A 65 15.87 10.24 12.04
C ILE A 65 15.76 11.72 11.65
N GLN A 66 14.90 12.04 10.67
CA GLN A 66 14.52 13.42 10.33
C GLN A 66 13.42 13.91 11.29
N TRP A 67 13.82 14.33 12.48
CA TRP A 67 12.94 14.59 13.62
C TRP A 67 11.79 15.58 13.33
N GLU A 68 11.98 16.57 12.45
CA GLU A 68 10.96 17.55 12.08
C GLU A 68 9.78 17.01 11.26
N LEU A 69 9.90 15.80 10.72
CA LEU A 69 8.85 15.15 9.94
C LEU A 69 7.83 14.40 10.81
N TYR A 70 8.12 14.22 12.10
CA TYR A 70 7.33 13.41 13.03
C TYR A 70 6.86 14.24 14.24
N ASP A 71 5.66 13.93 14.73
CA ASP A 71 5.11 14.48 15.96
C ASP A 71 5.39 13.53 17.15
N TYR A 72 5.51 12.22 16.87
CA TYR A 72 5.91 11.18 17.81
C TYR A 72 6.92 10.21 17.18
N ILE A 73 7.81 9.67 18.01
CA ILE A 73 8.61 8.48 17.72
C ILE A 73 8.25 7.38 18.72
N ASN A 74 7.84 6.21 18.22
CA ASN A 74 7.50 5.04 19.01
C ASN A 74 8.65 4.04 18.97
N TYR A 75 9.37 3.90 20.08
CA TYR A 75 10.52 3.01 20.19
C TYR A 75 10.05 1.60 20.60
N ILE A 76 10.17 0.64 19.69
CA ILE A 76 9.64 -0.73 19.86
C ILE A 76 10.50 -1.53 20.84
N VAL A 77 9.85 -2.29 21.73
CA VAL A 77 10.48 -3.30 22.59
C VAL A 77 9.64 -4.59 22.63
N ASP A 78 10.27 -5.73 22.33
CA ASP A 78 9.59 -7.04 22.24
C ASP A 78 9.55 -7.83 23.56
N ASP A 79 10.47 -7.52 24.51
CA ASP A 79 10.78 -8.34 25.69
C ASP A 79 10.52 -7.61 27.03
N PHE A 80 9.74 -6.52 27.03
CA PHE A 80 9.60 -5.68 28.24
C PHE A 80 9.11 -6.44 29.49
N ILE A 81 8.37 -7.54 29.29
CA ILE A 81 7.77 -8.36 30.35
C ILE A 81 8.73 -9.48 30.82
N SER A 82 9.75 -9.86 30.03
CA SER A 82 10.50 -11.13 30.15
C SER A 82 11.85 -11.03 30.91
N ASN A 83 12.00 -10.01 31.78
CA ASN A 83 12.92 -9.88 32.95
C ASN A 83 14.03 -8.81 32.92
N ASP A 84 14.25 -8.03 31.86
CA ASP A 84 15.14 -6.87 31.91
C ASP A 84 14.71 -5.75 30.94
N PRO A 85 13.95 -4.74 31.42
CA PRO A 85 13.63 -3.57 30.62
C PRO A 85 14.81 -2.58 30.55
N ASP A 86 15.73 -2.59 31.51
CA ASP A 86 16.84 -1.64 31.59
C ASP A 86 17.88 -1.87 30.48
N LYS A 87 17.89 -3.05 29.85
CA LYS A 87 18.63 -3.33 28.61
C LYS A 87 18.37 -2.33 27.47
N TYR A 88 17.19 -1.68 27.47
CA TYR A 88 16.81 -0.68 26.46
C TYR A 88 17.21 0.76 26.83
N SER A 89 17.44 1.04 28.13
CA SER A 89 17.71 2.39 28.65
C SER A 89 18.90 3.10 27.98
N PRO A 90 20.02 2.43 27.60
CA PRO A 90 21.13 3.10 26.89
C PRO A 90 20.73 3.64 25.51
N MET A 91 19.98 2.87 24.73
CA MET A 91 19.50 3.32 23.41
C MET A 91 18.42 4.39 23.54
N ILE A 92 17.51 4.26 24.51
CA ILE A 92 16.50 5.29 24.81
C ILE A 92 17.18 6.60 25.22
N THR A 93 18.26 6.55 26.01
CA THR A 93 19.07 7.73 26.36
C THR A 93 19.68 8.38 25.10
N ALA A 94 20.25 7.58 24.20
CA ALA A 94 20.78 8.09 22.93
C ALA A 94 19.70 8.73 22.04
N LEU A 95 18.51 8.10 21.98
CA LEU A 95 17.34 8.59 21.24
C LEU A 95 16.81 9.92 21.81
N ILE A 96 16.72 10.04 23.13
CA ILE A 96 16.30 11.27 23.81
C ILE A 96 17.34 12.38 23.64
N ASN A 97 18.64 12.07 23.70
CA ASN A 97 19.70 13.05 23.45
C ASN A 97 19.63 13.57 22.00
N ALA A 98 19.55 12.67 21.01
CA ALA A 98 19.40 13.05 19.60
C ALA A 98 18.15 13.90 19.34
N LYS A 99 17.01 13.58 19.98
CA LYS A 99 15.82 14.45 19.95
C LYS A 99 16.13 15.86 20.46
N ASN A 100 16.73 15.95 21.65
CA ASN A 100 16.97 17.22 22.33
C ASN A 100 17.95 18.10 21.53
N ASP A 101 19.00 17.50 20.97
CA ASP A 101 20.00 18.18 20.13
C ASP A 101 19.38 18.73 18.82
N ASN A 102 18.35 18.06 18.27
CA ASN A 102 17.58 18.57 17.13
C ASN A 102 16.63 19.72 17.49
N GLY A 103 16.39 20.00 18.77
CA GLY A 103 15.58 21.12 19.24
C GLY A 103 14.10 21.06 18.85
N LYS A 104 13.58 19.86 18.53
CA LYS A 104 12.19 19.65 18.09
C LYS A 104 11.33 19.11 19.24
N ASN A 105 10.08 19.55 19.31
CA ASN A 105 9.10 19.08 20.30
C ASN A 105 8.44 17.76 19.89
N VAL A 106 9.26 16.74 19.59
CA VAL A 106 8.79 15.39 19.25
C VAL A 106 8.53 14.62 20.55
N LYS A 107 7.44 13.87 20.62
CA LYS A 107 7.19 12.99 21.77
C LYS A 107 7.84 11.64 21.54
N VAL A 108 8.45 11.05 22.56
CA VAL A 108 9.00 9.68 22.45
C VAL A 108 8.19 8.74 23.32
N LEU A 109 7.53 7.76 22.72
CA LEU A 109 6.78 6.72 23.43
C LEU A 109 7.60 5.43 23.45
N LEU A 110 7.48 4.67 24.53
CA LEU A 110 7.86 3.26 24.51
C LEU A 110 6.72 2.47 23.87
N SER A 111 6.95 1.83 22.71
CA SER A 111 5.99 0.85 22.21
C SER A 111 6.32 -0.54 22.74
N ILE A 112 5.45 -1.05 23.61
CA ILE A 112 5.58 -2.40 24.16
C ILE A 112 4.82 -3.35 23.26
N LYS A 113 5.59 -4.02 22.41
CA LYS A 113 5.15 -5.10 21.56
C LYS A 113 5.10 -6.39 22.36
N ASN A 114 4.09 -7.21 22.13
CA ASN A 114 3.84 -8.39 22.94
C ASN A 114 3.37 -9.58 22.10
N TYR A 115 4.32 -10.18 21.37
CA TYR A 115 4.13 -11.40 20.58
C TYR A 115 4.35 -12.69 21.39
N ASP A 116 4.44 -12.66 22.72
CA ASP A 116 4.41 -13.88 23.54
C ASP A 116 3.04 -14.03 24.23
N LEU A 117 2.26 -15.00 23.76
CA LEU A 117 0.79 -14.95 23.80
C LEU A 117 0.21 -15.67 25.02
N GLN A 118 1.04 -15.86 26.04
CA GLN A 118 0.66 -16.27 27.39
C GLN A 118 0.49 -15.06 28.33
N THR A 119 0.58 -13.83 27.83
CA THR A 119 0.79 -12.62 28.66
C THR A 119 -0.47 -11.91 29.18
N TRP A 120 -1.64 -12.08 28.56
CA TRP A 120 -2.87 -11.35 28.95
C TRP A 120 -3.97 -12.23 29.59
N ASN A 121 -3.95 -13.54 29.34
CA ASN A 121 -4.95 -14.46 29.88
C ASN A 121 -4.37 -15.26 31.06
N ASP A 122 -5.24 -15.56 32.03
CA ASP A 122 -4.94 -16.31 33.27
C ASP A 122 -3.74 -15.81 34.10
N LYS A 123 -3.43 -14.51 34.01
CA LYS A 123 -2.40 -13.91 34.85
C LYS A 123 -2.82 -13.81 36.33
N PRO A 124 -1.87 -14.04 37.27
CA PRO A 124 -2.17 -14.00 38.69
C PRO A 124 -2.65 -12.62 39.13
N LYS A 125 -3.51 -12.60 40.16
CA LYS A 125 -4.05 -11.37 40.75
C LYS A 125 -2.91 -10.40 41.09
N GLY A 126 -2.99 -9.18 40.54
CA GLY A 126 -1.99 -8.13 40.73
C GLY A 126 -0.99 -7.96 39.57
N PHE A 127 -0.89 -8.92 38.64
CA PHE A 127 0.00 -8.82 37.46
C PHE A 127 -0.15 -7.48 36.73
N TYR A 128 -1.38 -7.09 36.40
CA TYR A 128 -1.69 -5.82 35.73
C TYR A 128 -1.32 -4.56 36.53
N GLY A 129 -1.45 -4.60 37.85
CA GLY A 129 -1.02 -3.51 38.72
C GLY A 129 0.50 -3.35 38.70
N ASN A 130 1.22 -4.48 38.81
CA ASN A 130 2.67 -4.52 38.80
C ASN A 130 3.23 -4.11 37.43
N LEU A 131 2.70 -4.64 36.34
CA LEU A 131 3.10 -4.30 34.97
C LEU A 131 2.90 -2.80 34.71
N ALA A 132 1.73 -2.24 35.04
CA ALA A 132 1.50 -0.81 34.90
C ALA A 132 2.51 0.02 35.72
N ASN A 133 2.74 -0.33 36.98
CA ASN A 133 3.71 0.38 37.82
C ASN A 133 5.15 0.29 37.28
N ASN A 134 5.56 -0.87 36.75
CA ASN A 134 6.88 -1.04 36.12
C ASN A 134 7.02 -0.17 34.87
N ILE A 135 6.00 -0.15 33.99
CA ILE A 135 5.95 0.73 32.83
C ILE A 135 6.05 2.20 33.28
N ILE A 136 5.21 2.62 34.22
CA ILE A 136 5.19 4.01 34.70
C ILE A 136 6.54 4.43 35.28
N ASN A 137 7.17 3.56 36.08
CA ASN A 137 8.50 3.81 36.63
C ASN A 137 9.55 3.94 35.51
N PHE A 138 9.53 3.03 34.52
CA PHE A 138 10.46 3.05 33.40
C PHE A 138 10.31 4.29 32.51
N ILE A 139 9.07 4.67 32.19
CA ILE A 139 8.75 5.91 31.45
C ILE A 139 9.29 7.14 32.19
N ASN A 140 9.06 7.23 33.50
CA ASN A 140 9.51 8.35 34.32
C ASN A 140 11.04 8.41 34.45
N THR A 141 11.70 7.27 34.71
CA THR A 141 13.16 7.17 34.84
C THR A 141 13.88 7.56 33.54
N ASN A 142 13.33 7.17 32.38
CA ASN A 142 13.91 7.45 31.07
C ASN A 142 13.39 8.74 30.41
N ASN A 143 12.60 9.55 31.13
CA ASN A 143 12.01 10.82 30.64
C ASN A 143 11.25 10.68 29.31
N LEU A 144 10.49 9.60 29.16
CA LEU A 144 9.64 9.34 28.00
C LEU A 144 8.28 10.06 28.12
N ASP A 145 7.63 10.28 26.98
CA ASP A 145 6.38 11.05 26.88
C ASP A 145 5.10 10.19 27.00
N GLY A 146 5.26 8.87 27.14
CA GLY A 146 4.18 7.93 27.34
C GLY A 146 4.50 6.53 26.83
N VAL A 147 3.45 5.74 26.65
CA VAL A 147 3.54 4.34 26.23
C VAL A 147 2.53 4.03 25.13
N ASP A 148 2.92 3.18 24.20
CA ASP A 148 2.06 2.47 23.26
C ASP A 148 2.04 0.98 23.63
N ILE A 149 0.89 0.32 23.45
CA ILE A 149 0.65 -1.07 23.85
C ILE A 149 0.15 -1.85 22.64
N GLU A 150 0.96 -2.79 22.15
CA GLU A 150 0.66 -3.65 21.00
C GLU A 150 0.69 -5.14 21.42
N TYR A 151 -0.25 -6.01 21.03
CA TYR A 151 -1.54 -5.79 20.40
C TYR A 151 -2.59 -6.50 21.27
N PRO A 152 -3.31 -5.80 22.15
CA PRO A 152 -4.29 -6.46 23.01
C PRO A 152 -5.33 -7.18 22.15
N GLY A 153 -5.61 -8.45 22.47
CA GLY A 153 -6.76 -9.21 21.98
C GLY A 153 -7.02 -9.22 20.47
N MET A 154 -5.97 -9.14 19.64
CA MET A 154 -6.05 -9.24 18.17
C MET A 154 -6.42 -10.67 17.74
N ARG A 155 -7.68 -10.87 17.30
CA ARG A 155 -8.16 -12.16 16.77
C ARG A 155 -7.51 -12.46 15.42
N GLY A 156 -7.25 -13.74 15.14
CA GLY A 156 -6.78 -14.22 13.83
C GLY A 156 -5.27 -14.49 13.71
N ILE A 157 -4.44 -13.98 14.64
CA ILE A 157 -3.07 -14.45 14.79
C ILE A 157 -3.11 -15.89 15.36
N PRO A 158 -2.51 -16.92 14.72
CA PRO A 158 -2.69 -18.34 15.07
C PRO A 158 -2.33 -18.79 16.50
N CYS A 159 -1.74 -17.90 17.28
CA CYS A 159 -1.30 -18.13 18.65
C CYS A 159 -2.00 -17.20 19.66
N ASN A 160 -2.87 -16.28 19.21
CA ASN A 160 -3.62 -15.34 20.05
C ASN A 160 -5.06 -15.80 20.32
N TYR A 161 -5.29 -17.11 20.36
CA TYR A 161 -6.63 -17.72 20.32
C TYR A 161 -7.42 -17.71 21.65
N ASN A 162 -6.87 -17.14 22.73
CA ASN A 162 -7.44 -17.30 24.07
C ASN A 162 -8.39 -16.16 24.48
N ASN A 163 -9.42 -16.50 25.27
CA ASN A 163 -10.45 -15.59 25.77
C ASN A 163 -9.85 -14.44 26.59
N PHE A 164 -9.87 -13.24 26.01
CA PHE A 164 -9.29 -12.02 26.58
C PHE A 164 -9.93 -11.61 27.93
N ASN A 165 -9.13 -11.37 28.97
CA ASN A 165 -9.63 -10.94 30.28
C ASN A 165 -9.85 -9.41 30.34
N ASP A 166 -11.03 -8.98 29.90
CA ASP A 166 -11.44 -7.57 29.81
C ASP A 166 -11.25 -6.74 31.08
N ALA A 167 -11.62 -7.30 32.24
CA ALA A 167 -11.64 -6.56 33.49
C ALA A 167 -10.21 -6.22 33.97
N GLY A 168 -9.26 -7.12 33.76
CA GLY A 168 -7.85 -6.89 34.08
C GLY A 168 -7.22 -5.83 33.18
N PHE A 169 -7.43 -5.95 31.86
CA PHE A 169 -6.92 -5.00 30.87
C PHE A 169 -7.52 -3.58 31.03
N THR A 170 -8.81 -3.51 31.32
CA THR A 170 -9.52 -2.26 31.66
C THR A 170 -8.83 -1.50 32.80
N GLY A 171 -8.51 -2.20 33.90
CA GLY A 171 -7.83 -1.60 35.05
C GLY A 171 -6.38 -1.20 34.75
N PHE A 172 -5.69 -1.99 33.93
CA PHE A 172 -4.33 -1.71 33.46
C PHE A 172 -4.25 -0.38 32.69
N ILE A 173 -5.02 -0.22 31.62
CA ILE A 173 -5.02 1.00 30.79
C ILE A 173 -5.45 2.23 31.60
N LYS A 174 -6.48 2.12 32.46
CA LYS A 174 -6.89 3.22 33.36
C LYS A 174 -5.77 3.66 34.32
N ASN A 175 -5.00 2.72 34.86
CA ASN A 175 -3.86 3.03 35.75
C ASN A 175 -2.73 3.73 34.98
N LEU A 176 -2.43 3.31 33.74
CA LEU A 176 -1.50 4.02 32.87
C LEU A 176 -2.00 5.43 32.55
N LYS A 177 -3.24 5.57 32.08
CA LYS A 177 -3.78 6.87 31.62
C LYS A 177 -3.94 7.89 32.75
N GLY A 178 -4.19 7.44 33.97
CA GLY A 178 -4.23 8.31 35.15
C GLY A 178 -2.85 8.82 35.64
N LYS A 179 -1.74 8.35 35.05
CA LYS A 179 -0.37 8.65 35.52
C LYS A 179 0.61 9.06 34.41
N LEU A 180 0.35 8.72 33.15
CA LEU A 180 1.19 9.03 32.00
C LEU A 180 0.59 10.16 31.15
N LYS A 181 1.46 10.98 30.52
CA LYS A 181 1.03 12.07 29.63
C LYS A 181 0.27 11.53 28.42
N THR A 182 0.85 10.50 27.78
CA THR A 182 0.29 9.83 26.59
C THR A 182 0.11 8.33 26.89
N VAL A 183 -1.08 7.80 26.59
CA VAL A 183 -1.33 6.37 26.43
C VAL A 183 -1.92 6.16 25.05
N MET A 184 -1.17 5.44 24.23
CA MET A 184 -1.53 5.01 22.90
C MET A 184 -1.90 3.52 22.92
N LEU A 185 -2.76 3.11 22.01
CA LEU A 185 -3.12 1.72 21.82
C LEU A 185 -3.00 1.36 20.35
N THR A 186 -2.30 0.26 20.06
CA THR A 186 -2.10 -0.23 18.70
C THR A 186 -2.85 -1.55 18.50
N VAL A 187 -3.69 -1.60 17.46
CA VAL A 187 -4.68 -2.67 17.24
C VAL A 187 -4.71 -3.11 15.77
N GLY A 188 -4.93 -4.41 15.55
CA GLY A 188 -5.18 -4.95 14.21
C GLY A 188 -6.59 -4.68 13.68
N GLY A 189 -6.84 -5.05 12.41
CA GLY A 189 -8.09 -4.73 11.72
C GLY A 189 -9.37 -5.43 12.25
N THR A 190 -9.25 -6.55 12.95
CA THR A 190 -10.38 -7.25 13.62
C THR A 190 -10.17 -7.29 15.14
N PRO A 191 -10.54 -6.22 15.87
CA PRO A 191 -10.49 -6.23 17.33
C PRO A 191 -11.45 -7.28 17.91
N SER A 192 -11.07 -7.91 19.02
CA SER A 192 -12.00 -8.74 19.78
C SER A 192 -13.12 -7.88 20.39
N GLU A 193 -14.33 -8.46 20.46
CA GLU A 193 -15.51 -7.85 21.12
C GLU A 193 -15.25 -7.46 22.59
N ALA A 194 -14.26 -8.10 23.19
CA ALA A 194 -13.75 -7.90 24.54
C ALA A 194 -13.25 -6.44 24.74
N ILE A 195 -12.31 -6.00 23.89
CA ILE A 195 -11.68 -4.67 23.96
C ILE A 195 -12.72 -3.55 23.72
N ARG A 196 -13.73 -3.84 22.89
CA ARG A 196 -14.77 -2.90 22.41
C ARG A 196 -15.41 -2.09 23.53
N GLY A 197 -15.89 -2.77 24.58
CA GLY A 197 -16.73 -2.16 25.62
C GLY A 197 -15.99 -1.18 26.52
N PHE A 198 -14.66 -1.31 26.61
CA PHE A 198 -13.81 -0.47 27.44
C PHE A 198 -13.07 0.60 26.65
N VAL A 199 -12.35 0.22 25.58
CA VAL A 199 -11.55 1.18 24.80
C VAL A 199 -12.45 2.11 24.00
N GLY A 200 -13.62 1.66 23.55
CA GLY A 200 -14.58 2.48 22.80
C GLY A 200 -15.03 3.77 23.51
N GLN A 201 -14.91 3.85 24.84
CA GLN A 201 -15.26 5.06 25.57
C GLN A 201 -14.15 6.11 25.44
N ASP A 202 -14.46 7.20 24.73
CA ASP A 202 -13.58 8.35 24.57
C ASP A 202 -13.09 8.88 25.93
N GLY A 203 -11.76 8.86 26.12
CA GLY A 203 -11.09 9.32 27.34
C GLY A 203 -10.17 8.29 28.01
N ASN A 204 -10.28 6.99 27.70
CA ASN A 204 -9.38 5.97 28.27
C ASN A 204 -7.98 5.95 27.62
N ILE A 205 -7.84 6.53 26.42
CA ILE A 205 -6.59 6.65 25.65
C ILE A 205 -6.50 8.01 24.95
N ASP A 206 -5.29 8.40 24.57
CA ASP A 206 -5.01 9.61 23.78
C ASP A 206 -5.04 9.34 22.28
N LEU A 207 -4.50 8.19 21.85
CA LEU A 207 -4.33 7.81 20.45
C LEU A 207 -4.65 6.33 20.24
N LEU A 208 -5.27 6.01 19.10
CA LEU A 208 -5.57 4.66 18.66
C LEU A 208 -4.98 4.43 17.27
N ASN A 209 -3.92 3.63 17.18
CA ASN A 209 -3.34 3.22 15.91
C ASN A 209 -3.98 1.94 15.40
N ILE A 210 -4.56 2.02 14.20
CA ILE A 210 -5.13 0.86 13.52
C ILE A 210 -4.14 0.38 12.47
N GLU A 211 -3.52 -0.76 12.74
CA GLU A 211 -2.52 -1.37 11.88
C GLU A 211 -3.16 -2.47 11.04
N THR A 212 -3.45 -2.11 9.78
CA THR A 212 -4.04 -3.01 8.81
C THR A 212 -3.10 -3.33 7.66
N TYR A 213 -1.84 -3.56 7.99
CA TYR A 213 -0.78 -4.02 7.08
C TYR A 213 -0.33 -5.45 7.46
N HIS A 214 0.58 -6.05 6.69
CA HIS A 214 0.95 -7.47 6.78
C HIS A 214 -0.19 -8.50 6.53
N TYR A 215 -1.30 -8.12 5.89
CA TYR A 215 -2.44 -9.03 5.64
C TYR A 215 -2.07 -10.25 4.78
N SER A 216 -1.19 -10.02 3.82
CA SER A 216 -0.43 -10.97 3.02
C SER A 216 0.23 -12.14 3.77
N LEU A 217 0.47 -12.02 5.09
CA LEU A 217 1.12 -13.05 5.91
C LEU A 217 0.13 -14.02 6.61
N TYR A 218 -1.12 -13.59 6.85
CA TYR A 218 -2.06 -14.33 7.72
C TYR A 218 -3.16 -15.07 6.96
N SER A 219 -3.26 -14.86 5.64
CA SER A 219 -4.22 -15.54 4.79
C SER A 219 -3.80 -16.99 4.52
N ASN A 220 -4.09 -17.90 5.47
CA ASN A 220 -4.62 -19.26 5.23
C ASN A 220 -4.61 -20.19 6.47
N PRO A 221 -5.75 -20.37 7.19
CA PRO A 221 -5.93 -21.47 8.14
C PRO A 221 -6.50 -22.77 7.53
N THR A 222 -6.72 -22.84 6.21
CA THR A 222 -7.46 -23.92 5.50
C THR A 222 -6.62 -24.76 4.52
N GLY A 223 -5.32 -24.50 4.38
CA GLY A 223 -4.40 -25.29 3.54
C GLY A 223 -4.25 -24.85 2.07
N GLN A 224 -5.00 -23.86 1.58
CA GLN A 224 -4.78 -23.21 0.26
C GLN A 224 -4.25 -21.79 0.42
N GLY A 225 -2.98 -21.57 0.05
CA GLY A 225 -2.33 -20.26 0.17
C GLY A 225 -2.79 -19.31 -0.93
N TYR A 226 -3.44 -18.20 -0.57
CA TYR A 226 -3.74 -17.09 -1.48
C TYR A 226 -2.82 -15.90 -1.21
N THR A 227 -2.26 -15.30 -2.25
CA THR A 227 -1.63 -13.98 -2.13
C THR A 227 -2.69 -12.94 -1.80
N ASN A 228 -2.32 -11.96 -0.96
CA ASN A 228 -3.16 -10.83 -0.63
C ASN A 228 -2.32 -9.54 -0.64
N PRO A 229 -2.95 -8.38 -0.88
CA PRO A 229 -2.30 -7.09 -0.64
C PRO A 229 -1.75 -7.00 0.78
N ASN A 230 -0.62 -6.29 0.93
CA ASN A 230 -0.01 -6.04 2.23
C ASN A 230 -0.97 -5.27 3.16
N SER A 231 -1.56 -4.19 2.62
CA SER A 231 -2.26 -3.15 3.38
C SER A 231 -3.58 -2.70 2.73
N PRO A 232 -4.56 -3.60 2.50
CA PRO A 232 -5.81 -3.29 1.80
C PRO A 232 -6.64 -2.20 2.50
N TYR A 233 -7.05 -1.16 1.77
CA TYR A 233 -7.75 -0.01 2.36
C TYR A 233 -9.14 -0.34 2.93
N TRP A 234 -9.79 -1.41 2.47
CA TRP A 234 -11.08 -1.84 3.03
C TRP A 234 -10.94 -2.43 4.45
N THR A 235 -9.83 -3.08 4.81
CA THR A 235 -9.65 -3.61 6.17
C THR A 235 -9.46 -2.46 7.16
N PHE A 236 -8.68 -1.43 6.78
CA PHE A 236 -8.63 -0.17 7.51
C PHE A 236 -10.03 0.43 7.68
N THR A 237 -10.80 0.52 6.59
CA THR A 237 -12.13 1.15 6.59
C THR A 237 -13.12 0.40 7.51
N GLN A 238 -13.09 -0.94 7.54
CA GLN A 238 -13.90 -1.73 8.47
C GLN A 238 -13.49 -1.48 9.93
N ALA A 239 -12.19 -1.51 10.23
CA ALA A 239 -11.68 -1.24 11.56
C ALA A 239 -11.98 0.20 12.04
N TYR A 240 -11.79 1.19 11.17
CA TYR A 240 -12.13 2.60 11.41
C TYR A 240 -13.61 2.76 11.79
N ASN A 241 -14.52 2.24 10.95
CA ASN A 241 -15.97 2.31 11.21
C ASN A 241 -16.36 1.60 12.52
N TYR A 242 -15.70 0.48 12.83
CA TYR A 242 -15.90 -0.22 14.10
C TYR A 242 -15.51 0.65 15.31
N TRP A 243 -14.35 1.31 15.28
CA TRP A 243 -13.86 2.14 16.38
C TRP A 243 -14.67 3.43 16.55
N ILE A 244 -15.02 4.10 15.45
CA ILE A 244 -15.95 5.25 15.47
C ILE A 244 -17.30 4.84 16.06
N SER A 245 -17.89 3.71 15.63
CA SER A 245 -19.19 3.24 16.16
C SER A 245 -19.12 2.77 17.63
N SER A 246 -17.92 2.49 18.14
CA SER A 246 -17.70 2.14 19.54
C SER A 246 -17.54 3.36 20.46
N GLY A 247 -17.36 4.56 19.89
CA GLY A 247 -17.31 5.84 20.61
C GLY A 247 -15.97 6.57 20.56
N ILE A 248 -14.94 6.04 19.88
CA ILE A 248 -13.67 6.76 19.68
C ILE A 248 -13.89 7.90 18.66
N SER A 249 -13.31 9.06 18.96
CA SER A 249 -13.37 10.25 18.11
C SER A 249 -12.32 10.21 16.98
N ASN A 250 -12.60 10.88 15.86
CA ASN A 250 -11.79 10.71 14.64
C ASN A 250 -10.37 11.28 14.77
N GLU A 251 -10.20 12.32 15.58
CA GLU A 251 -8.92 12.98 15.84
C GLU A 251 -7.94 12.14 16.67
N LYS A 252 -8.41 11.04 17.28
CA LYS A 252 -7.57 10.07 18.00
C LYS A 252 -7.15 8.88 17.15
N ILE A 253 -7.87 8.60 16.07
CA ILE A 253 -7.58 7.45 15.21
C ILE A 253 -6.42 7.80 14.28
N LEU A 254 -5.45 6.89 14.24
CA LEU A 254 -4.32 6.92 13.33
C LEU A 254 -4.47 5.77 12.33
N MET A 255 -4.15 6.04 11.06
CA MET A 255 -4.00 5.01 10.04
C MET A 255 -2.57 4.48 10.05
N GLY A 256 -2.39 3.21 10.35
CA GLY A 256 -1.10 2.53 10.23
C GLY A 256 -0.76 2.23 8.79
N ILE A 257 0.42 2.66 8.37
CA ILE A 257 0.99 2.49 7.04
C ILE A 257 2.33 1.77 7.17
N ASP A 258 2.54 0.77 6.33
CA ASP A 258 3.79 0.02 6.24
C ASP A 258 4.68 0.64 5.16
N PHE A 259 5.90 1.04 5.50
CA PHE A 259 6.95 1.37 4.52
C PHE A 259 7.75 0.11 4.13
N GLY A 260 7.48 -0.98 4.83
CA GLY A 260 7.70 -2.34 4.39
C GLY A 260 6.60 -2.86 3.47
N ASN A 261 6.97 -3.96 2.83
CA ASN A 261 6.27 -4.58 1.74
C ASN A 261 6.18 -6.08 2.04
N THR A 262 5.38 -6.83 1.29
CA THR A 262 5.49 -8.30 1.33
C THR A 262 6.00 -8.84 0.01
N PHE A 263 7.22 -9.36 0.04
CA PHE A 263 7.87 -10.05 -1.06
C PHE A 263 7.59 -11.55 -0.94
N GLN A 264 7.01 -12.14 -1.98
CA GLN A 264 6.65 -13.56 -2.05
C GLN A 264 7.04 -14.17 -3.40
N PHE A 265 7.03 -15.50 -3.45
CA PHE A 265 7.07 -16.27 -4.68
C PHE A 265 5.66 -16.80 -4.99
N VAL A 266 5.29 -16.81 -6.28
CA VAL A 266 3.98 -17.25 -6.78
C VAL A 266 4.15 -18.14 -8.01
N SER A 267 3.47 -19.29 -8.02
CA SER A 267 3.43 -20.24 -9.14
C SER A 267 2.07 -20.19 -9.86
N ASN A 268 1.72 -19.02 -10.39
CA ASN A 268 0.49 -18.82 -11.18
C ASN A 268 0.67 -17.63 -12.15
N GLU A 269 0.35 -17.83 -13.43
CA GLU A 269 0.41 -16.80 -14.47
C GLU A 269 -0.71 -15.74 -14.34
N GLU A 270 -1.79 -16.04 -13.63
CA GLU A 270 -2.88 -15.08 -13.33
C GLU A 270 -2.40 -13.84 -12.58
N ILE A 271 -1.22 -13.88 -11.93
CA ILE A 271 -0.58 -12.73 -11.24
C ILE A 271 -0.38 -11.50 -12.15
N LYS A 272 -0.35 -11.71 -13.48
CA LYS A 272 -0.30 -10.66 -14.51
C LYS A 272 -1.58 -9.81 -14.59
N TYR A 273 -2.68 -10.32 -14.05
CA TYR A 273 -4.03 -9.76 -14.16
C TYR A 273 -4.70 -9.53 -12.80
N ASN A 274 -4.42 -10.37 -11.81
CA ASN A 274 -5.02 -10.33 -10.47
C ASN A 274 -3.96 -10.63 -9.41
N GLN A 275 -3.85 -9.80 -8.36
CA GLN A 275 -2.93 -10.08 -7.25
C GLN A 275 -3.43 -11.13 -6.26
N THR A 276 -4.71 -11.50 -6.29
CA THR A 276 -5.29 -12.53 -5.42
C THR A 276 -5.33 -13.86 -6.16
N VAL A 277 -4.25 -14.63 -6.05
CA VAL A 277 -4.05 -15.91 -6.73
C VAL A 277 -3.50 -16.96 -5.76
N VAL A 278 -3.69 -18.23 -6.06
CA VAL A 278 -3.09 -19.31 -5.27
C VAL A 278 -1.58 -19.34 -5.52
N TYR A 279 -0.77 -19.37 -4.45
CA TYR A 279 0.68 -19.50 -4.53
C TYR A 279 1.16 -20.86 -4.00
N ASP A 280 2.14 -21.44 -4.68
CA ASP A 280 2.85 -22.62 -4.21
C ASP A 280 4.13 -22.17 -3.49
N ILE A 281 4.13 -22.28 -2.16
CA ILE A 281 5.26 -21.91 -1.31
C ILE A 281 6.28 -23.05 -1.27
N THR A 282 7.00 -23.23 -2.37
CA THR A 282 8.22 -24.05 -2.39
C THR A 282 9.47 -23.20 -2.16
N SER A 283 10.58 -23.83 -1.78
CA SER A 283 11.83 -23.14 -1.47
C SER A 283 12.57 -22.70 -2.74
N TYR A 284 12.26 -21.50 -3.23
CA TYR A 284 13.01 -20.87 -4.33
C TYR A 284 14.20 -20.07 -3.81
N GLU A 285 15.25 -19.98 -4.64
CA GLU A 285 16.37 -19.08 -4.36
C GLU A 285 15.94 -17.63 -4.57
N LEU A 286 16.20 -16.77 -3.59
CA LEU A 286 16.01 -15.32 -3.75
C LEU A 286 16.92 -14.79 -4.87
N PRO A 287 16.48 -13.78 -5.66
CA PRO A 287 17.31 -13.22 -6.72
C PRO A 287 18.60 -12.66 -6.11
N PRO A 288 19.80 -13.12 -6.51
CA PRO A 288 21.07 -12.68 -5.93
C PRO A 288 21.27 -11.16 -5.95
N GLU A 289 20.71 -10.48 -6.94
CA GLU A 289 20.73 -9.02 -7.08
C GLU A 289 20.02 -8.22 -5.95
N ILE A 290 19.04 -8.82 -5.28
CA ILE A 290 18.22 -8.16 -4.24
C ILE A 290 18.21 -8.89 -2.90
N LYS A 291 18.80 -10.08 -2.81
CA LYS A 291 18.81 -10.91 -1.60
C LYS A 291 19.26 -10.13 -0.34
N ASP A 292 20.33 -9.34 -0.46
CA ASP A 292 20.87 -8.54 0.66
C ASP A 292 20.04 -7.27 0.96
N GLN A 293 19.04 -6.97 0.14
CA GLN A 293 18.07 -5.88 0.33
C GLN A 293 16.77 -6.35 0.99
N LEU A 294 16.55 -7.66 1.08
CA LEU A 294 15.35 -8.27 1.65
C LEU A 294 15.55 -8.56 3.14
N ILE A 295 14.58 -8.15 3.95
CA ILE A 295 14.58 -8.37 5.40
C ILE A 295 13.65 -9.56 5.69
N PRO A 296 14.12 -10.65 6.32
CA PRO A 296 13.25 -11.76 6.72
C PRO A 296 12.15 -11.28 7.67
N ILE A 297 10.89 -11.60 7.36
CA ILE A 297 9.76 -11.40 8.26
C ILE A 297 9.57 -12.69 9.06
N ASN A 298 9.87 -12.62 10.35
CA ASN A 298 9.52 -13.69 11.27
C ASN A 298 8.00 -13.69 11.49
N SER A 299 7.36 -14.86 11.48
CA SER A 299 5.93 -14.98 11.78
C SER A 299 5.65 -14.57 13.22
N LEU A 300 4.55 -13.84 13.46
CA LEU A 300 4.16 -13.35 14.81
C LEU A 300 3.86 -14.47 15.82
N CYS A 301 3.77 -15.69 15.34
CA CYS A 301 3.76 -16.90 16.12
C CYS A 301 5.03 -17.70 15.80
N ASN A 302 5.54 -18.44 16.79
CA ASN A 302 6.40 -19.61 16.57
C ASN A 302 5.61 -20.79 15.94
N VAL A 303 4.71 -20.50 15.00
CA VAL A 303 4.20 -21.48 14.04
C VAL A 303 5.35 -21.81 13.11
N GLN A 304 5.64 -23.10 12.94
CA GLN A 304 6.51 -23.57 11.87
C GLN A 304 5.82 -23.34 10.53
N THR A 305 5.90 -22.11 10.02
CA THR A 305 5.66 -21.86 8.61
C THR A 305 6.75 -22.59 7.83
N LEU A 306 6.39 -23.30 6.77
CA LEU A 306 7.36 -24.04 5.95
C LEU A 306 8.28 -23.10 5.15
N THR A 307 8.03 -21.79 5.19
CA THR A 307 8.59 -20.79 4.30
C THR A 307 8.80 -19.44 4.98
N THR A 308 10.01 -18.89 4.82
CA THR A 308 10.36 -17.53 5.21
C THR A 308 9.70 -16.52 4.27
N LEU A 309 8.97 -15.56 4.83
CA LEU A 309 8.47 -14.39 4.11
C LEU A 309 9.49 -13.25 4.22
N TYR A 310 9.47 -12.31 3.27
CA TYR A 310 10.44 -11.21 3.23
C TYR A 310 9.75 -9.87 3.06
N SER A 311 10.32 -8.84 3.67
CA SER A 311 10.01 -7.45 3.37
C SER A 311 11.08 -6.87 2.45
N TRP A 312 10.68 -5.99 1.54
CA TRP A 312 11.60 -5.26 0.68
C TRP A 312 11.43 -3.76 0.94
N PRO A 313 12.27 -3.13 1.78
CA PRO A 313 12.10 -1.73 2.17
C PRO A 313 11.98 -0.77 0.98
N TRP A 314 11.14 0.26 1.10
CA TRP A 314 10.93 1.27 0.05
C TRP A 314 12.25 1.83 -0.52
N LYS A 315 13.23 2.14 0.32
CA LYS A 315 14.57 2.62 -0.08
C LYS A 315 15.31 1.72 -1.08
N SER A 316 15.03 0.41 -1.03
CA SER A 316 15.65 -0.57 -1.91
C SER A 316 14.76 -0.89 -3.11
N LEU A 317 13.45 -1.04 -2.88
CA LEU A 317 12.47 -1.30 -3.94
C LEU A 317 12.39 -0.15 -4.95
N SER A 318 12.33 1.10 -4.48
CA SER A 318 12.22 2.29 -5.35
C SER A 318 13.46 2.48 -6.22
N ILE A 319 14.64 2.12 -5.71
CA ILE A 319 15.91 2.19 -6.45
C ILE A 319 16.04 1.00 -7.41
N TYR A 320 15.58 -0.20 -7.07
CA TYR A 320 15.80 -1.40 -7.88
C TYR A 320 14.69 -1.67 -8.92
N ALA A 321 13.41 -1.55 -8.54
CA ALA A 321 12.27 -1.94 -9.37
C ALA A 321 11.65 -0.78 -10.16
N LEU A 322 11.78 0.46 -9.68
CA LEU A 322 11.10 1.65 -10.24
C LEU A 322 12.07 2.64 -10.91
N ASP A 323 11.60 3.37 -11.92
CA ASP A 323 12.37 4.42 -12.63
C ASP A 323 12.26 5.79 -11.93
N SER A 324 12.99 5.94 -10.82
CA SER A 324 13.14 7.17 -10.02
C SER A 324 11.84 7.67 -9.35
N PRO A 325 11.87 8.00 -8.03
CA PRO A 325 10.70 8.48 -7.31
C PRO A 325 10.17 9.86 -7.79
N THR A 326 10.80 10.51 -8.78
CA THR A 326 10.39 11.85 -9.26
C THR A 326 10.04 11.94 -10.74
N ASN A 327 10.35 10.94 -11.57
CA ASN A 327 10.14 11.00 -13.04
C ASN A 327 9.32 9.80 -13.55
N GLY A 328 8.08 9.68 -13.06
CA GLY A 328 7.13 8.68 -13.50
C GLY A 328 7.21 7.37 -12.71
N LEU A 329 6.69 7.39 -11.49
CA LEU A 329 6.66 6.28 -10.51
C LEU A 329 5.94 4.99 -10.98
N CYS A 330 5.40 4.98 -12.20
CA CYS A 330 4.79 3.80 -12.82
C CYS A 330 5.72 3.07 -13.79
N ASN A 331 6.81 3.71 -14.20
CA ASN A 331 7.81 3.08 -15.04
C ASN A 331 8.64 2.13 -14.17
N THR A 332 8.82 0.90 -14.67
CA THR A 332 9.55 -0.17 -13.99
C THR A 332 10.76 -0.59 -14.80
N LYS A 333 11.77 -1.10 -14.09
CA LYS A 333 13.03 -1.57 -14.67
C LYS A 333 13.39 -2.96 -14.16
N ASN A 334 14.53 -3.49 -14.61
CA ASN A 334 15.04 -4.81 -14.19
C ASN A 334 14.02 -5.97 -14.37
N GLY A 335 13.14 -5.87 -15.38
CA GLY A 335 12.13 -6.89 -15.71
C GLY A 335 10.92 -6.94 -14.80
N TRP A 336 10.74 -5.96 -13.90
CA TRP A 336 9.51 -5.79 -13.12
C TRP A 336 8.39 -5.16 -13.94
N THR A 337 7.15 -5.46 -13.58
CA THR A 337 5.93 -4.83 -14.09
C THR A 337 5.08 -4.36 -12.91
N ARG A 338 4.65 -3.10 -12.91
CA ARG A 338 3.72 -2.53 -11.91
C ARG A 338 2.27 -2.75 -12.33
N LYS A 339 1.40 -2.91 -11.34
CA LYS A 339 -0.06 -2.92 -11.42
C LYS A 339 -0.64 -2.18 -10.22
N PHE A 340 -1.94 -1.85 -10.26
CA PHE A 340 -2.62 -1.16 -9.16
C PHE A 340 -3.98 -1.79 -8.87
N ASP A 341 -4.23 -2.10 -7.59
CA ASP A 341 -5.53 -2.61 -7.14
C ASP A 341 -6.39 -1.44 -6.72
N HIS A 342 -7.35 -1.05 -7.56
CA HIS A 342 -8.26 0.05 -7.25
C HIS A 342 -9.17 -0.27 -6.04
N PRO A 343 -9.88 -1.41 -5.98
CA PRO A 343 -10.67 -1.81 -4.79
C PRO A 343 -9.91 -1.79 -3.46
N ASN A 344 -8.66 -2.26 -3.43
CA ASN A 344 -7.83 -2.31 -2.23
C ASN A 344 -6.95 -1.06 -2.05
N SER A 345 -6.85 -0.19 -3.07
CA SER A 345 -5.98 0.98 -3.13
C SER A 345 -4.50 0.66 -2.83
N VAL A 346 -3.97 -0.39 -3.45
CA VAL A 346 -2.61 -0.92 -3.20
C VAL A 346 -1.90 -1.24 -4.52
N PRO A 347 -0.69 -0.72 -4.77
CA PRO A 347 0.12 -1.15 -5.91
C PRO A 347 0.74 -2.53 -5.67
N TRP A 348 1.03 -3.24 -6.76
CA TRP A 348 1.87 -4.43 -6.72
C TRP A 348 2.84 -4.49 -7.88
N LEU A 349 3.93 -5.22 -7.67
CA LEU A 349 4.95 -5.52 -8.67
C LEU A 349 5.01 -7.02 -8.89
N TYR A 350 5.23 -7.45 -10.13
CA TYR A 350 5.60 -8.82 -10.44
C TYR A 350 6.76 -8.90 -11.43
N ARG A 351 7.56 -9.95 -11.33
CA ARG A 351 8.65 -10.28 -12.27
C ARG A 351 8.71 -11.79 -12.43
N ASN A 352 8.85 -12.29 -13.65
CA ASN A 352 8.99 -13.72 -13.88
C ASN A 352 10.33 -14.23 -13.32
N TYR A 353 10.31 -15.38 -12.64
CA TYR A 353 11.47 -15.98 -11.95
C TYR A 353 12.57 -16.41 -12.92
N ASP A 354 12.19 -17.17 -13.95
CA ASP A 354 13.05 -17.71 -14.99
C ASP A 354 12.18 -17.92 -16.22
N VAL A 355 12.63 -17.40 -17.36
CA VAL A 355 11.95 -17.51 -18.67
C VAL A 355 11.65 -18.96 -19.09
N ARG A 356 12.34 -19.94 -18.51
CA ARG A 356 12.10 -21.38 -18.71
C ARG A 356 10.92 -21.92 -17.89
N THR A 357 10.48 -21.19 -16.87
CA THR A 357 9.34 -21.48 -16.00
C THR A 357 8.32 -20.35 -16.08
N PRO A 358 7.48 -20.29 -17.13
CA PRO A 358 6.63 -19.12 -17.42
C PRO A 358 5.53 -18.87 -16.38
N PHE A 359 5.25 -19.84 -15.52
CA PHE A 359 4.25 -19.77 -14.44
C PHE A 359 4.81 -19.26 -13.10
N ASN A 360 6.13 -19.10 -12.99
CA ASN A 360 6.82 -18.76 -11.74
C ASN A 360 7.16 -17.26 -11.69
N PHE A 361 6.79 -16.58 -10.60
CA PHE A 361 6.93 -15.14 -10.43
C PHE A 361 7.38 -14.75 -9.02
N PHE A 362 8.19 -13.70 -8.94
CA PHE A 362 8.28 -12.88 -7.75
C PHE A 362 7.10 -11.90 -7.73
N TYR A 363 6.49 -11.72 -6.55
CA TYR A 363 5.38 -10.81 -6.30
C TYR A 363 5.73 -9.90 -5.11
N VAL A 364 5.36 -8.63 -5.21
CA VAL A 364 5.55 -7.65 -4.13
C VAL A 364 4.34 -6.75 -4.01
N SER A 365 3.69 -6.74 -2.85
CA SER A 365 2.69 -5.73 -2.49
C SER A 365 3.31 -4.68 -1.57
N TYR A 366 3.07 -3.40 -1.87
CA TYR A 366 3.80 -2.26 -1.29
C TYR A 366 2.92 -1.00 -1.20
N GLU A 367 3.48 0.09 -0.65
CA GLU A 367 2.88 1.44 -0.73
C GLU A 367 3.65 2.33 -1.72
N ASP A 368 2.93 3.16 -2.48
CA ASP A 368 3.51 4.27 -3.23
C ASP A 368 2.65 5.53 -3.13
N PHE A 369 3.09 6.65 -3.71
CA PHE A 369 2.35 7.91 -3.64
C PHE A 369 0.89 7.80 -4.13
N SER A 370 0.56 6.84 -5.00
CA SER A 370 -0.80 6.62 -5.49
C SER A 370 -1.70 5.96 -4.44
N SER A 371 -1.21 4.94 -3.72
CA SER A 371 -1.96 4.37 -2.59
C SER A 371 -2.04 5.34 -1.43
N LEU A 372 -0.93 6.01 -1.09
CA LEU A 372 -0.90 7.05 -0.06
C LEU A 372 -1.87 8.20 -0.38
N TYR A 373 -1.94 8.66 -1.64
CA TYR A 373 -2.90 9.68 -2.07
C TYR A 373 -4.33 9.28 -1.75
N ILE A 374 -4.75 8.08 -2.16
CA ILE A 374 -6.13 7.59 -1.99
C ILE A 374 -6.41 7.42 -0.50
N LYS A 375 -5.56 6.66 0.22
CA LYS A 375 -5.74 6.37 1.65
C LYS A 375 -5.80 7.65 2.49
N ILE A 376 -4.94 8.63 2.25
CA ILE A 376 -4.82 9.85 3.06
C ILE A 376 -5.83 10.94 2.63
N SER A 377 -6.22 11.01 1.36
CA SER A 377 -7.24 11.97 0.90
C SER A 377 -8.66 11.49 1.22
N SER A 378 -8.91 10.19 1.24
CA SER A 378 -10.22 9.60 1.53
C SER A 378 -10.51 9.40 3.02
N SER A 379 -9.54 9.64 3.92
CA SER A 379 -9.68 9.38 5.36
C SER A 379 -9.77 10.65 6.23
N THR A 380 -10.66 10.60 7.22
CA THR A 380 -10.91 11.65 8.22
C THR A 380 -10.16 11.42 9.53
N VAL A 381 -9.08 10.63 9.49
CA VAL A 381 -8.22 10.30 10.63
C VAL A 381 -7.46 11.50 11.17
N GLY A 382 -7.25 11.50 12.49
CA GLY A 382 -6.43 12.48 13.21
C GLY A 382 -4.93 12.38 12.96
N GLY A 383 -4.47 11.27 12.38
CA GLY A 383 -3.07 11.12 12.01
C GLY A 383 -2.74 9.84 11.25
N ILE A 384 -1.45 9.65 11.02
CA ILE A 384 -0.84 8.53 10.31
C ILE A 384 0.26 7.95 11.20
N SER A 385 0.35 6.63 11.31
CA SER A 385 1.51 5.95 11.89
C SER A 385 2.28 5.21 10.78
N ILE A 386 3.60 5.11 10.94
CA ILE A 386 4.51 4.57 9.92
C ILE A 386 5.41 3.52 10.57
N SER A 387 5.38 2.31 10.04
CA SER A 387 6.21 1.18 10.49
C SER A 387 7.03 0.65 9.32
N ASP A 388 8.34 0.49 9.39
CA ASP A 388 9.30 1.21 10.25
C ASP A 388 9.89 2.38 9.46
N ILE A 389 10.13 3.54 10.10
CA ILE A 389 10.61 4.73 9.38
C ILE A 389 11.98 4.52 8.71
N SER A 390 12.78 3.56 9.21
CA SER A 390 14.06 3.20 8.61
C SER A 390 13.94 2.55 7.22
N TYR A 391 12.72 2.28 6.73
CA TYR A 391 12.47 1.69 5.42
C TYR A 391 12.32 2.74 4.31
N ASP A 392 12.05 4.00 4.64
CA ASP A 392 12.02 5.10 3.66
C ASP A 392 13.42 5.36 3.08
N ASP A 393 13.46 6.01 1.92
CA ASP A 393 14.70 6.32 1.21
C ASP A 393 15.51 7.46 1.84
N TYR A 394 16.71 7.70 1.32
CA TYR A 394 17.63 8.73 1.84
C TYR A 394 17.02 10.15 1.85
N ASN A 395 16.12 10.44 0.91
CA ASN A 395 15.39 11.70 0.82
C ASN A 395 14.06 11.68 1.59
N ASN A 396 13.75 10.60 2.30
CA ASN A 396 12.55 10.44 3.11
C ASN A 396 11.29 10.70 2.25
N THR A 397 11.23 10.12 1.04
CA THR A 397 10.26 10.52 0.02
C THR A 397 8.82 10.16 0.37
N LEU A 398 8.56 9.01 1.02
CA LEU A 398 7.20 8.65 1.43
C LEU A 398 6.72 9.56 2.57
N ILE A 399 7.50 9.78 3.63
CA ILE A 399 7.10 10.69 4.71
C ILE A 399 6.97 12.14 4.23
N ASN A 400 7.87 12.63 3.36
CA ASN A 400 7.72 13.97 2.79
C ASN A 400 6.44 14.10 1.95
N TYR A 401 6.04 13.05 1.22
CA TYR A 401 4.76 13.03 0.53
C TYR A 401 3.57 13.09 1.51
N ILE A 402 3.59 12.30 2.59
CA ILE A 402 2.57 12.29 3.65
C ILE A 402 2.43 13.67 4.32
N ARG A 403 3.55 14.37 4.57
CA ARG A 403 3.57 15.74 5.13
C ARG A 403 3.15 16.82 4.12
N GLY A 404 2.98 16.49 2.83
CA GLY A 404 2.68 17.45 1.76
C GLY A 404 3.89 18.31 1.33
N ASN A 405 5.09 17.91 1.75
CA ASN A 405 6.34 18.59 1.45
C ASN A 405 6.73 18.46 -0.04
N GLN A 406 7.81 19.12 -0.44
CA GLN A 406 8.43 18.88 -1.75
C GLN A 406 9.20 17.56 -1.73
N ILE A 407 8.84 16.63 -2.62
CA ILE A 407 9.64 15.43 -2.89
C ILE A 407 10.88 15.82 -3.69
N LEU A 408 12.05 15.33 -3.28
CA LEU A 408 13.32 15.51 -3.99
C LEU A 408 13.80 14.17 -4.58
N PRO A 409 14.45 14.15 -5.77
CA PRO A 409 14.94 12.92 -6.38
C PRO A 409 15.96 12.23 -5.48
N SER A 410 15.67 11.01 -5.03
CA SER A 410 16.64 10.19 -4.28
C SER A 410 17.91 9.99 -5.13
N PRO A 411 19.12 10.23 -4.59
CA PRO A 411 20.35 10.08 -5.35
C PRO A 411 20.49 8.65 -5.88
N VAL A 412 20.76 8.52 -7.17
CA VAL A 412 20.69 7.24 -7.90
C VAL A 412 21.90 6.32 -7.62
N ASP A 413 22.92 6.83 -6.93
CA ASP A 413 24.21 6.15 -6.78
C ASP A 413 24.38 5.38 -5.46
N LEU A 414 24.27 4.05 -5.60
CA LEU A 414 24.81 2.96 -4.78
C LEU A 414 24.05 2.52 -3.51
N PRO A 415 23.97 1.18 -3.25
CA PRO A 415 23.38 0.63 -2.03
C PRO A 415 24.35 0.75 -0.84
N PRO A 416 23.83 0.80 0.40
CA PRO A 416 24.68 0.65 1.58
C PRO A 416 25.26 -0.77 1.60
N LYS A 417 26.60 -0.89 1.58
CA LYS A 417 27.27 -2.14 1.97
C LYS A 417 26.87 -2.48 3.41
N ASN A 418 26.52 -3.74 3.66
CA ASN A 418 26.37 -4.27 5.01
C ASN A 418 27.71 -4.11 5.78
N PRO A 419 27.75 -3.44 6.95
CA PRO A 419 28.99 -3.18 7.67
C PRO A 419 29.69 -4.44 8.21
N ASN A 420 29.04 -5.61 8.18
CA ASN A 420 29.57 -6.86 8.75
C ASN A 420 30.30 -7.79 7.76
N SER A 421 30.57 -7.37 6.51
CA SER A 421 31.17 -8.24 5.48
C SER A 421 32.48 -7.73 4.88
N ASP A 422 33.48 -7.34 5.69
CA ASP A 422 34.85 -7.10 5.18
C ASP A 422 35.92 -7.42 6.25
N ASN A 423 36.07 -8.71 6.58
CA ASN A 423 37.18 -9.22 7.40
C ASN A 423 38.37 -9.69 6.53
N HIS A 424 38.73 -8.89 5.51
CA HIS A 424 39.89 -9.14 4.66
C HIS A 424 40.77 -7.89 4.45
N LYS A 425 41.91 -7.93 5.15
CA LYS A 425 43.17 -7.14 4.99
C LYS A 425 43.18 -6.00 3.97
N ALA A 426 43.43 -4.80 4.49
CA ALA A 426 43.72 -3.61 3.71
C ALA A 426 44.99 -3.73 2.83
N SER A 427 44.85 -3.48 1.53
CA SER A 427 45.93 -3.02 0.65
C SER A 427 45.36 -2.36 -0.60
N ASN A 428 45.13 -1.04 -0.58
CA ASN A 428 44.77 -0.27 -1.79
C ASN A 428 45.09 1.24 -1.67
N GLY A 429 46.33 1.56 -1.29
CA GLY A 429 46.85 2.94 -1.24
C GLY A 429 47.57 3.40 -2.51
N ILE A 430 47.08 3.08 -3.72
CA ILE A 430 47.77 3.44 -5.00
C ILE A 430 46.81 4.01 -6.08
N ILE A 431 45.53 3.62 -6.13
CA ILE A 431 44.68 3.86 -7.32
C ILE A 431 44.17 5.32 -7.46
N ALA A 432 44.14 6.10 -6.38
CA ALA A 432 43.63 7.47 -6.39
C ALA A 432 44.41 8.46 -7.28
N GLY A 433 45.68 8.16 -7.62
CA GLY A 433 46.52 9.04 -8.44
C GLY A 433 46.24 9.00 -9.94
N ALA A 434 45.63 7.93 -10.46
CA ALA A 434 45.51 7.72 -11.91
C ALA A 434 44.28 8.42 -12.54
N VAL A 435 43.18 8.53 -11.81
CA VAL A 435 41.89 9.01 -12.35
C VAL A 435 41.89 10.53 -12.59
N LEU A 436 42.57 11.30 -11.74
CA LEU A 436 42.66 12.76 -11.87
C LEU A 436 43.51 13.21 -13.08
N GLY A 437 44.49 12.40 -13.51
CA GLY A 437 45.30 12.70 -14.71
C GLY A 437 44.54 12.54 -16.03
N GLY A 438 43.63 11.56 -16.11
CA GLY A 438 42.86 11.27 -17.33
C GLY A 438 41.85 12.36 -17.69
N LEU A 439 41.15 12.90 -16.69
CA LEU A 439 40.13 13.93 -16.90
C LEU A 439 40.72 15.26 -17.43
N LEU A 440 41.92 15.64 -17.00
CA LEU A 440 42.59 16.85 -17.47
C LEU A 440 42.93 16.80 -18.97
N LEU A 441 43.35 15.62 -19.48
CA LEU A 441 43.73 15.41 -20.88
C LEU A 441 42.52 15.46 -21.83
N ILE A 442 41.35 15.00 -21.38
CA ILE A 442 40.11 15.03 -22.18
C ILE A 442 39.64 16.48 -22.36
N VAL A 443 39.62 17.28 -21.29
CA VAL A 443 39.19 18.70 -21.36
C VAL A 443 40.07 19.52 -22.31
N VAL A 444 41.40 19.35 -22.24
CA VAL A 444 42.34 20.02 -23.15
C VAL A 444 42.12 19.59 -24.60
N SER A 445 41.89 18.29 -24.85
CA SER A 445 41.64 17.76 -26.20
C SER A 445 40.35 18.30 -26.82
N CYS A 446 39.27 18.38 -26.05
CA CYS A 446 38.01 19.00 -26.49
C CYS A 446 38.19 20.49 -26.81
N PHE A 447 38.97 21.23 -26.02
CA PHE A 447 39.21 22.66 -26.25
C PHE A 447 40.03 22.92 -27.54
N VAL A 448 41.04 22.09 -27.82
CA VAL A 448 41.83 22.15 -29.05
C VAL A 448 40.99 21.82 -30.29
N TRP A 449 40.11 20.81 -30.20
CA TRP A 449 39.20 20.45 -31.29
C TRP A 449 38.18 21.56 -31.58
N TYR A 450 37.59 22.15 -30.55
CA TYR A 450 36.65 23.28 -30.69
C TYR A 450 37.32 24.50 -31.35
N ARG A 451 38.54 24.86 -30.93
CA ARG A 451 39.30 25.96 -31.55
C ARG A 451 39.62 25.69 -33.02
N ARG A 452 40.00 24.45 -33.38
CA ARG A 452 40.25 24.06 -34.79
C ARG A 452 38.98 24.20 -35.64
N ARG A 453 37.83 23.76 -35.15
CA ARG A 453 36.57 23.79 -35.90
C ARG A 453 36.02 25.22 -36.08
N TYR A 454 36.20 26.08 -35.08
CA TYR A 454 35.83 27.50 -35.15
C TYR A 454 36.68 28.31 -36.14
N ILE A 455 37.97 27.99 -36.29
CA ILE A 455 38.85 28.66 -37.26
C ILE A 455 38.51 28.24 -38.70
N LEU A 456 38.13 26.97 -38.92
CA LEU A 456 37.74 26.48 -40.24
C LEU A 456 36.43 27.11 -40.76
N SER A 457 35.43 27.34 -39.89
CA SER A 457 34.14 27.91 -40.32
C SER A 457 34.21 29.36 -40.83
N LYS A 458 35.23 30.13 -40.42
CA LYS A 458 35.43 31.51 -40.94
C LYS A 458 36.03 31.56 -42.35
N ASN A 459 36.70 30.51 -42.81
CA ASN A 459 37.31 30.50 -44.15
C ASN A 459 36.29 30.13 -45.25
N ASP A 460 35.28 29.31 -44.94
CA ASP A 460 34.20 28.99 -45.90
C ASP A 460 33.22 30.17 -46.12
N ALA A 461 33.13 31.10 -45.16
CA ALA A 461 32.21 32.24 -45.22
C ALA A 461 32.61 33.32 -46.24
N ILE A 462 33.84 33.28 -46.78
CA ILE A 462 34.36 34.28 -47.73
C ILE A 462 34.12 33.86 -49.20
N THR A 463 33.84 32.58 -49.46
CA THR A 463 33.90 32.00 -50.84
C THR A 463 32.53 31.80 -51.50
N LYS A 464 31.42 32.26 -50.89
CA LYS A 464 30.05 32.03 -51.41
C LYS A 464 29.19 33.29 -51.61
N SER A 465 29.80 34.47 -51.78
CA SER A 465 29.10 35.72 -52.10
C SER A 465 29.06 36.05 -53.62
N THR A 466 28.69 35.10 -54.48
CA THR A 466 28.44 35.37 -55.92
C THR A 466 27.34 34.47 -56.48
N MET A 467 26.46 35.06 -57.32
CA MET A 467 25.23 34.50 -57.94
C MET A 467 24.00 34.46 -56.99
N ARG A 468 22.99 35.36 -57.09
CA ARG A 468 21.94 35.59 -58.14
C ARG A 468 21.06 34.34 -58.41
N SER A 469 19.73 34.42 -58.58
CA SER A 469 18.70 35.50 -58.50
C SER A 469 17.27 34.88 -58.60
N HIS A 470 16.19 35.66 -58.38
CA HIS A 470 14.78 35.42 -58.83
C HIS A 470 13.96 34.29 -58.14
N THR A 471 12.63 34.37 -57.83
CA THR A 471 11.57 35.43 -57.89
C THR A 471 10.40 35.14 -56.90
N THR A 472 9.60 36.18 -56.57
CA THR A 472 8.33 36.34 -55.79
C THR A 472 7.18 35.33 -56.14
N THR A 473 6.20 34.94 -55.28
CA THR A 473 5.01 35.65 -54.68
C THR A 473 4.32 34.80 -53.58
N LYS A 474 3.84 35.35 -52.43
CA LYS A 474 2.44 35.81 -52.06
C LYS A 474 1.27 34.87 -52.46
N ASN A 475 0.17 34.65 -51.72
CA ASN A 475 -0.33 34.91 -50.33
C ASN A 475 -1.73 34.22 -50.17
N ILE A 476 -2.30 34.13 -48.94
CA ILE A 476 -3.74 34.29 -48.52
C ILE A 476 -4.17 33.32 -47.37
N GLU A 477 -4.88 33.87 -46.38
CA GLU A 477 -5.52 33.21 -45.21
C GLU A 477 -7.06 33.16 -45.36
N MET A 478 -7.78 32.28 -44.61
CA MET A 478 -8.96 32.64 -43.76
C MET A 478 -9.58 31.42 -43.01
N SER A 479 -10.49 31.69 -42.06
CA SER A 479 -11.22 30.75 -41.17
C SER A 479 -12.72 30.60 -41.57
N CYS A 480 -13.66 29.90 -40.88
CA CYS A 480 -13.76 29.40 -39.50
C CYS A 480 -14.84 28.28 -39.34
N ASP A 481 -15.31 28.07 -38.10
CA ASP A 481 -16.63 27.57 -37.64
C ASP A 481 -16.90 26.06 -37.35
N SER A 482 -17.85 25.86 -36.42
CA SER A 482 -18.38 24.61 -35.83
C SER A 482 -19.81 24.91 -35.31
N PRO A 483 -20.80 23.98 -35.28
CA PRO A 483 -20.91 23.00 -34.17
C PRO A 483 -21.71 21.66 -34.39
N ARG A 484 -21.47 20.68 -33.50
CA ARG A 484 -22.37 19.59 -32.97
C ARG A 484 -23.31 18.77 -33.89
N PHE A 485 -23.21 17.43 -33.86
CA PHE A 485 -24.03 16.51 -33.01
C PHE A 485 -23.65 15.02 -33.24
N ALA A 486 -24.16 14.11 -32.40
CA ALA A 486 -23.62 12.77 -32.16
C ALA A 486 -24.31 11.61 -32.92
N ALA A 487 -23.66 10.43 -32.91
CA ALA A 487 -24.27 9.12 -33.21
C ALA A 487 -23.88 8.12 -32.09
N PRO A 488 -24.76 7.16 -31.72
CA PRO A 488 -24.50 6.21 -30.63
C PRO A 488 -23.77 4.95 -31.14
N THR A 489 -22.62 4.62 -30.55
CA THR A 489 -21.98 3.31 -30.71
C THR A 489 -22.52 2.33 -29.67
N THR A 490 -23.23 1.31 -30.15
CA THR A 490 -23.64 0.15 -29.33
C THR A 490 -22.39 -0.61 -28.86
N VAL A 491 -22.16 -0.64 -27.54
CA VAL A 491 -21.10 -1.46 -26.95
C VAL A 491 -21.51 -2.93 -27.05
N ILE A 492 -20.73 -3.74 -27.75
CA ILE A 492 -20.93 -5.19 -27.80
C ILE A 492 -20.20 -5.77 -26.57
N PRO A 493 -20.90 -6.37 -25.58
CA PRO A 493 -20.23 -7.04 -24.47
C PRO A 493 -19.38 -8.22 -24.95
N VAL A 494 -18.20 -8.37 -24.34
CA VAL A 494 -17.21 -9.41 -24.66
C VAL A 494 -17.67 -10.75 -24.10
N ALA A 495 -17.67 -11.80 -24.91
CA ALA A 495 -18.17 -13.11 -24.52
C ALA A 495 -17.32 -13.81 -23.44
N CYS A 496 -17.97 -14.35 -22.41
CA CYS A 496 -17.42 -15.20 -21.36
C CYS A 496 -17.34 -16.69 -21.76
N GLY A 497 -17.39 -17.00 -23.05
CA GLY A 497 -17.33 -18.36 -23.60
C GLY A 497 -18.59 -18.77 -24.37
N TYR A 498 -18.69 -20.05 -24.73
CA TYR A 498 -19.82 -20.61 -25.46
C TYR A 498 -20.32 -21.91 -24.83
N VAL A 499 -21.64 -22.05 -24.79
CA VAL A 499 -22.34 -23.21 -24.23
C VAL A 499 -23.31 -23.79 -25.26
N THR A 500 -23.57 -25.08 -25.17
CA THR A 500 -24.54 -25.79 -26.02
C THR A 500 -25.80 -26.07 -25.22
N ALA A 501 -26.96 -25.72 -25.78
CA ALA A 501 -28.27 -25.99 -25.20
C ALA A 501 -28.53 -27.51 -25.08
N MET A 502 -28.76 -28.00 -23.87
CA MET A 502 -29.04 -29.41 -23.57
C MET A 502 -30.53 -29.75 -23.71
N PHE A 503 -31.39 -28.73 -23.63
CA PHE A 503 -32.85 -28.79 -23.73
C PHE A 503 -33.37 -27.57 -24.51
N ASP A 504 -34.64 -27.61 -24.92
CA ASP A 504 -35.34 -26.43 -25.42
C ASP A 504 -35.67 -25.48 -24.26
N PHE A 505 -35.59 -24.17 -24.50
CA PHE A 505 -36.06 -23.15 -23.57
C PHE A 505 -36.91 -22.12 -24.33
N GLU A 506 -38.14 -21.91 -23.88
CA GLU A 506 -39.08 -20.92 -24.42
C GLU A 506 -39.32 -19.87 -23.34
N GLY A 507 -38.85 -18.66 -23.63
CA GLY A 507 -38.95 -17.50 -22.76
C GLY A 507 -40.39 -17.06 -22.55
N LYS A 508 -40.68 -16.57 -21.34
CA LYS A 508 -41.99 -16.09 -20.91
C LYS A 508 -42.01 -14.59 -20.63
N GLU A 509 -40.86 -14.02 -20.26
CA GLU A 509 -40.69 -12.59 -20.06
C GLU A 509 -40.00 -11.92 -21.26
N GLU A 510 -40.15 -10.60 -21.41
CA GLU A 510 -39.66 -9.84 -22.58
C GLU A 510 -38.13 -9.90 -22.74
N ASN A 511 -37.41 -10.21 -21.65
CA ASN A 511 -35.96 -10.32 -21.61
C ASN A 511 -35.43 -11.77 -21.71
N ASP A 512 -36.29 -12.79 -21.82
CA ASP A 512 -35.85 -14.19 -21.86
C ASP A 512 -35.28 -14.60 -23.23
N LEU A 513 -34.09 -15.20 -23.24
CA LEU A 513 -33.45 -15.73 -24.45
C LEU A 513 -34.00 -17.12 -24.80
N SER A 514 -34.97 -17.18 -25.70
CA SER A 514 -35.48 -18.46 -26.23
C SER A 514 -34.48 -19.16 -27.16
N PHE A 515 -34.32 -20.48 -27.01
CA PHE A 515 -33.44 -21.32 -27.85
C PHE A 515 -33.91 -22.77 -27.95
N LYS A 516 -33.32 -23.53 -28.87
CA LYS A 516 -33.57 -24.96 -29.09
C LYS A 516 -32.39 -25.82 -28.66
N LYS A 517 -32.68 -27.06 -28.29
CA LYS A 517 -31.66 -28.05 -27.95
C LYS A 517 -30.65 -28.20 -29.09
N GLY A 518 -29.37 -28.05 -28.78
CA GLY A 518 -28.26 -28.07 -29.73
C GLY A 518 -27.79 -26.68 -30.19
N ASP A 519 -28.53 -25.61 -29.88
CA ASP A 519 -28.08 -24.24 -30.18
C ASP A 519 -26.81 -23.90 -29.40
N LYS A 520 -25.88 -23.21 -30.07
CA LYS A 520 -24.66 -22.68 -29.47
C LYS A 520 -24.92 -21.26 -29.00
N ILE A 521 -24.97 -21.06 -27.70
CA ILE A 521 -25.23 -19.77 -27.04
C ILE A 521 -23.88 -19.12 -26.70
N GLU A 522 -23.71 -17.88 -27.10
CA GLU A 522 -22.60 -17.02 -26.64
C GLU A 522 -22.96 -16.52 -25.24
N VAL A 523 -22.16 -16.85 -24.22
CA VAL A 523 -22.42 -16.39 -22.85
C VAL A 523 -21.84 -15.00 -22.67
N LEU A 524 -22.65 -14.05 -22.24
CA LEU A 524 -22.25 -12.65 -22.00
C LEU A 524 -22.06 -12.37 -20.50
N GLU A 525 -22.81 -13.06 -19.64
CA GLU A 525 -22.71 -12.97 -18.18
C GLU A 525 -23.15 -14.30 -17.55
N ARG A 526 -22.53 -14.69 -16.44
CA ARG A 526 -22.91 -15.87 -15.64
C ARG A 526 -23.35 -15.41 -14.25
N GLY A 527 -24.43 -15.97 -13.75
CA GLY A 527 -24.81 -15.86 -12.34
C GLY A 527 -23.87 -16.67 -11.42
N ASP A 528 -24.01 -16.47 -10.12
CA ASP A 528 -23.11 -17.02 -9.08
C ASP A 528 -22.99 -18.57 -9.11
N GLY A 529 -24.00 -19.27 -9.62
CA GLY A 529 -24.03 -20.72 -9.73
C GLY A 529 -24.61 -21.27 -11.05
N PRO A 530 -24.48 -22.59 -11.26
CA PRO A 530 -24.95 -23.27 -12.48
C PRO A 530 -26.48 -23.43 -12.56
N ASN A 531 -27.22 -23.05 -11.51
CA ASN A 531 -28.69 -23.05 -11.52
C ASN A 531 -29.30 -21.64 -11.64
N ASP A 532 -28.45 -20.60 -11.65
CA ASP A 532 -28.90 -19.22 -11.75
C ASP A 532 -29.13 -18.80 -13.20
N TRP A 533 -29.70 -17.61 -13.38
CA TRP A 533 -29.93 -17.01 -14.69
C TRP A 533 -28.64 -16.38 -15.22
N TRP A 534 -28.35 -16.66 -16.48
CA TRP A 534 -27.17 -16.21 -17.22
C TRP A 534 -27.63 -15.35 -18.40
N VAL A 535 -26.85 -14.37 -18.80
CA VAL A 535 -27.14 -13.56 -20.00
C VAL A 535 -26.41 -14.16 -21.19
N GLY A 536 -27.10 -14.37 -22.30
CA GLY A 536 -26.51 -14.95 -23.52
C GLY A 536 -27.00 -14.31 -24.80
N ARG A 537 -26.43 -14.77 -25.92
CA ARG A 537 -26.82 -14.38 -27.27
C ARG A 537 -26.98 -15.59 -28.20
N VAL A 538 -28.08 -15.61 -28.94
CA VAL A 538 -28.36 -16.54 -30.05
C VAL A 538 -28.94 -15.73 -31.21
N ASN A 539 -28.38 -15.88 -32.42
CA ASN A 539 -28.88 -15.24 -33.65
C ASN A 539 -29.19 -13.74 -33.51
N ASN A 540 -28.30 -12.99 -32.86
CA ASN A 540 -28.40 -11.56 -32.51
C ASN A 540 -29.47 -11.16 -31.48
N THR A 541 -30.27 -12.09 -30.97
CA THR A 541 -31.12 -11.86 -29.79
C THR A 541 -30.27 -12.03 -28.53
N VAL A 542 -30.38 -11.09 -27.59
CA VAL A 542 -29.75 -11.16 -26.25
C VAL A 542 -30.86 -11.27 -25.21
N GLY A 543 -30.64 -12.09 -24.19
CA GLY A 543 -31.56 -12.22 -23.07
C GLY A 543 -31.06 -13.17 -21.99
N GLU A 544 -31.85 -13.32 -20.94
CA GLU A 544 -31.58 -14.19 -19.80
C GLU A 544 -32.04 -15.63 -20.06
N PHE A 545 -31.29 -16.60 -19.55
CA PHE A 545 -31.67 -18.02 -19.61
C PHE A 545 -31.12 -18.80 -18.41
N PRO A 546 -31.76 -19.91 -18.01
CA PRO A 546 -31.29 -20.72 -16.88
C PRO A 546 -29.99 -21.49 -17.22
N GLY A 547 -28.93 -21.27 -16.44
CA GLY A 547 -27.62 -21.90 -16.64
C GLY A 547 -27.61 -23.44 -16.61
N ASN A 548 -28.62 -24.06 -15.99
CA ASN A 548 -28.75 -25.52 -15.95
C ASN A 548 -29.40 -26.13 -17.22
N TYR A 549 -29.78 -25.32 -18.21
CA TYR A 549 -30.27 -25.79 -19.51
C TYR A 549 -29.15 -25.99 -20.54
N VAL A 550 -27.90 -25.68 -20.18
CA VAL A 550 -26.76 -25.66 -21.10
C VAL A 550 -25.58 -26.47 -20.56
N LYS A 551 -24.58 -26.71 -21.42
CA LYS A 551 -23.30 -27.32 -21.06
C LYS A 551 -22.16 -26.60 -21.78
N GLU A 552 -21.00 -26.46 -21.13
CA GLU A 552 -19.78 -25.92 -21.76
C GLU A 552 -19.48 -26.60 -23.11
N THR A 553 -19.25 -25.78 -24.14
CA THR A 553 -18.69 -26.23 -25.41
C THR A 553 -17.18 -26.22 -25.28
N GLY A 554 -16.56 -27.41 -25.27
CA GLY A 554 -15.09 -27.54 -25.21
C GLY A 554 -14.38 -27.11 -26.50
#